data_AF-A0A059CTD2-F1
#
_entry.id   AF-A0A059CTD2-F1
#
_cell.length_a   1.000
_cell.length_b   1.000
_cell.length_c   1.000
_cell.angle_alpha   90.00
_cell.angle_beta   90.00
_cell.angle_gamma   90.00
#
_symmetry.space_group_name_H-M   'P 1'
#
loop_
_entity.id
_entity.type
_entity.pdbx_description
1 polymer ?
#
loop_
_entity_poly.entity_id
_entity_poly.type
_entity_poly.pdbx_seq_one_letter_code
_entity_poly.pdbx_strand_id
1 'polypeptide(L)'
;MCHLIWNKRNSIIFRGEGLEVSALKKYLIKVIKDKVLTFSNAWTKHKDNLILMEIYHYFASSCQQFGFSCRSLSEMETDESEGDGALATVIGVLKRVHTIFFHDELAGGDIRQIFFLPMVLKMIRKEVLEGCKIIFSRVFPTHFPTRQHQLWKMAEQLGATCTVDLDDSVTHVVATNAGIEKSRWAVKEKKLLVHPRWIEASYYFWKRQPEESFSVDQKASS
;
A
#
# COMPACT_ATOMS: atom_id res chain seq x y z
N MET A 1 -17.75 -15.07 18.76
CA MET A 1 -16.77 -15.83 17.96
C MET A 1 -15.64 -14.93 17.40
N CYS A 2 -15.94 -13.80 16.75
CA CYS A 2 -14.90 -12.87 16.23
C CYS A 2 -13.95 -12.29 17.29
N HIS A 3 -14.42 -12.03 18.51
CA HIS A 3 -13.57 -11.55 19.62
C HIS A 3 -12.56 -12.59 20.10
N LEU A 4 -12.93 -13.88 20.11
CA LEU A 4 -12.05 -14.97 20.50
C LEU A 4 -11.00 -15.24 19.41
N ILE A 5 -11.39 -15.17 18.13
CA ILE A 5 -10.45 -15.25 17.00
C ILE A 5 -9.48 -14.06 17.05
N TRP A 6 -9.97 -12.85 17.33
CA TRP A 6 -9.13 -11.66 17.50
C TRP A 6 -8.15 -11.76 18.67
N ASN A 7 -8.60 -12.17 19.86
CA ASN A 7 -7.72 -12.36 21.01
C ASN A 7 -6.70 -13.47 20.79
N LYS A 8 -7.13 -14.59 20.18
CA LYS A 8 -6.23 -15.70 19.87
C LYS A 8 -5.22 -15.30 18.78
N ARG A 9 -5.62 -14.53 17.76
CA ARG A 9 -4.72 -13.98 16.74
C ARG A 9 -3.75 -12.95 17.33
N ASN A 10 -4.19 -11.98 18.14
CA ASN A 10 -3.27 -11.05 18.80
C ASN A 10 -2.26 -11.79 19.68
N SER A 11 -2.71 -12.82 20.39
CA SER A 11 -1.82 -13.66 21.19
C SER A 11 -0.85 -14.51 20.36
N ILE A 12 -1.12 -14.76 19.07
CA ILE A 12 -0.26 -15.52 18.14
C ILE A 12 0.71 -14.57 17.43
N ILE A 13 0.21 -13.44 16.92
CA ILE A 13 0.99 -12.41 16.20
C ILE A 13 2.13 -11.86 17.07
N PHE A 14 1.89 -11.72 18.38
CA PHE A 14 2.87 -11.18 19.33
C PHE A 14 3.45 -12.26 20.27
N ARG A 15 3.31 -13.55 19.92
CA ARG A 15 3.81 -14.64 20.79
C ARG A 15 5.34 -14.70 20.70
N GLY A 16 6.02 -14.39 21.80
CA GLY A 16 7.48 -14.44 21.89
C GLY A 16 8.20 -13.20 21.36
N GLU A 17 7.48 -12.22 20.82
CA GLU A 17 8.03 -10.92 20.50
C GLU A 17 7.76 -9.97 21.66
N GLY A 18 8.81 -9.41 22.25
CA GLY A 18 8.76 -8.38 23.29
C GLY A 18 8.22 -7.03 22.77
N LEU A 19 7.21 -7.05 21.90
CA LEU A 19 6.44 -5.88 21.54
C LEU A 19 5.58 -5.55 22.75
N GLU A 20 6.05 -4.63 23.60
CA GLU A 20 5.24 -4.05 24.67
C GLU A 20 3.98 -3.43 24.03
N VAL A 21 2.88 -4.18 24.04
CA VAL A 21 1.57 -3.72 23.59
C VAL A 21 1.17 -2.43 24.34
N SER A 22 1.69 -2.23 25.55
CA SER A 22 1.66 -1.00 26.35
C SER A 22 2.30 0.20 25.62
N ALA A 23 3.48 0.02 25.00
CA ALA A 23 4.17 1.07 24.25
C ALA A 23 3.43 1.42 22.96
N LEU A 24 2.93 0.43 22.21
CA LEU A 24 2.11 0.66 21.01
C LEU A 24 0.74 1.29 21.33
N LYS A 25 0.17 1.01 22.52
CA LYS A 25 -1.04 1.71 23.00
C LYS A 25 -0.80 3.18 23.29
N LYS A 26 0.42 3.56 23.72
CA LYS A 26 0.82 4.96 23.95
C LYS A 26 1.00 5.74 22.63
N TYR A 27 1.41 5.04 21.57
CA TYR A 27 1.58 5.57 20.22
C TYR A 27 0.59 4.89 19.26
N LEU A 28 -0.72 5.19 19.41
CA LEU A 28 -1.84 4.56 18.69
C LEU A 28 -1.58 4.35 17.17
N ILE A 29 -1.01 3.20 16.81
CA ILE A 29 -1.06 2.68 15.44
C ILE A 29 -2.40 1.97 15.30
N LYS A 30 -3.21 2.41 14.35
CA LYS A 30 -4.49 1.77 14.08
C LYS A 30 -4.47 1.18 12.67
N VAL A 31 -4.59 -0.14 12.63
CA VAL A 31 -4.73 -0.90 11.39
C VAL A 31 -6.20 -0.81 10.97
N ILE A 32 -6.47 -0.27 9.79
CA ILE A 32 -7.82 -0.12 9.25
C ILE A 32 -8.04 -1.11 8.12
N LYS A 33 -9.14 -1.87 8.23
CA LYS A 33 -9.64 -2.82 7.23
C LYS A 33 -10.81 -2.17 6.47
N ASP A 34 -10.57 -1.33 5.45
CA ASP A 34 -11.67 -0.89 4.57
C ASP A 34 -11.22 -0.19 3.27
N LYS A 35 -12.12 -0.12 2.28
CA LYS A 35 -12.00 0.71 1.06
C LYS A 35 -11.85 2.20 1.43
N VAL A 36 -10.97 2.86 0.70
CA VAL A 36 -10.33 4.15 1.00
C VAL A 36 -11.24 5.40 1.13
N LEU A 37 -12.57 5.30 0.97
CA LEU A 37 -13.42 6.51 0.93
C LEU A 37 -14.32 6.72 2.17
N THR A 38 -14.67 5.70 2.95
CA THR A 38 -15.61 5.85 4.07
C THR A 38 -14.94 6.15 5.42
N PHE A 39 -13.78 5.54 5.71
CA PHE A 39 -13.20 5.57 7.07
C PHE A 39 -12.14 6.63 7.34
N SER A 40 -11.52 7.23 6.31
CA SER A 40 -10.62 8.39 6.52
C SER A 40 -11.34 9.53 7.25
N ASN A 41 -12.66 9.65 7.04
CA ASN A 41 -13.49 10.69 7.66
C ASN A 41 -13.81 10.40 9.13
N ALA A 42 -13.74 9.14 9.57
CA ALA A 42 -13.98 8.76 10.96
C ALA A 42 -12.77 9.04 11.89
N TRP A 43 -11.55 9.13 11.33
CA TRP A 43 -10.30 9.33 12.09
C TRP A 43 -9.61 10.63 11.72
N THR A 44 -10.22 11.76 12.07
CA THR A 44 -9.76 13.10 11.63
C THR A 44 -8.43 13.55 12.27
N LYS A 45 -8.12 13.11 13.50
CA LYS A 45 -6.98 13.63 14.29
C LYS A 45 -5.64 12.91 14.05
N HIS A 46 -5.63 11.67 13.59
CA HIS A 46 -4.41 10.84 13.48
C HIS A 46 -4.32 10.07 12.16
N LYS A 47 -4.75 10.67 11.05
CA LYS A 47 -4.73 10.01 9.72
C LYS A 47 -3.36 9.48 9.31
N ASP A 48 -2.31 10.20 9.70
CA ASP A 48 -0.93 9.86 9.37
C ASP A 48 -0.39 8.65 10.14
N ASN A 49 -1.10 8.18 11.17
CA ASN A 49 -0.72 7.03 11.99
C ASN A 49 -1.43 5.73 11.55
N LEU A 50 -2.14 5.78 10.42
CA LEU A 50 -2.97 4.68 9.94
C LEU A 50 -2.17 3.77 9.00
N ILE A 51 -2.27 2.47 9.28
CA ILE A 51 -1.83 1.42 8.36
C ILE A 51 -3.10 0.86 7.71
N LEU A 52 -3.28 1.18 6.44
CA LEU A 52 -4.35 0.60 5.62
C LEU A 52 -3.93 -0.80 5.20
N MET A 53 -4.85 -1.75 5.31
CA MET A 53 -4.68 -3.13 4.87
C MET A 53 -5.89 -3.60 4.07
N GLU A 54 -5.69 -4.61 3.23
CA GLU A 54 -6.79 -5.27 2.52
C GLU A 54 -7.78 -5.92 3.51
N ILE A 55 -9.03 -6.01 3.10
CA ILE A 55 -10.08 -6.66 3.90
C ILE A 55 -9.82 -8.17 3.93
N TYR A 56 -9.83 -8.74 5.12
CA TYR A 56 -9.68 -10.18 5.30
C TYR A 56 -11.00 -10.90 4.96
N HIS A 57 -11.03 -11.57 3.81
CA HIS A 57 -12.20 -12.28 3.30
C HIS A 57 -12.16 -13.78 3.65
N TYR A 58 -12.65 -14.14 4.84
CA TYR A 58 -12.70 -15.55 5.24
C TYR A 58 -13.90 -16.31 4.69
N PHE A 59 -15.09 -15.74 4.81
CA PHE A 59 -16.36 -16.41 4.47
C PHE A 59 -16.77 -16.17 3.02
N ALA A 60 -17.37 -17.18 2.38
CA ALA A 60 -17.92 -17.11 1.03
C ALA A 60 -18.89 -15.92 0.83
N SER A 61 -19.73 -15.65 1.83
CA SER A 61 -20.67 -14.52 1.81
C SER A 61 -19.96 -13.16 1.68
N SER A 62 -18.78 -13.03 2.28
CA SER A 62 -17.96 -11.81 2.17
C SER A 62 -17.34 -11.69 0.78
N CYS A 63 -16.86 -12.79 0.19
CA CYS A 63 -16.33 -12.77 -1.17
C CYS A 63 -17.41 -12.35 -2.19
N GLN A 64 -18.62 -12.93 -2.05
CA GLN A 64 -19.76 -12.64 -2.93
C GLN A 64 -20.22 -11.18 -2.84
N GLN A 65 -20.30 -10.61 -1.64
CA GLN A 65 -20.69 -9.21 -1.45
C GLN A 65 -19.76 -8.23 -2.18
N PHE A 66 -18.48 -8.60 -2.32
CA PHE A 66 -17.47 -7.78 -3.00
C PHE A 66 -17.22 -8.20 -4.46
N GLY A 67 -18.01 -9.14 -4.98
CA GLY A 67 -17.96 -9.57 -6.39
C GLY A 67 -16.77 -10.46 -6.73
N PHE A 68 -16.13 -11.10 -5.74
CA PHE A 68 -15.06 -12.05 -5.98
C PHE A 68 -15.62 -13.41 -6.40
N SER A 69 -15.10 -13.98 -7.49
CA SER A 69 -15.50 -15.28 -8.02
C SER A 69 -14.65 -16.46 -7.52
N CYS A 70 -13.67 -16.21 -6.65
CA CYS A 70 -12.81 -17.24 -6.07
C CYS A 70 -13.49 -17.96 -4.89
N ARG A 71 -13.08 -19.21 -4.65
CA ARG A 71 -13.45 -19.93 -3.41
C ARG A 71 -12.88 -19.18 -2.21
N SER A 72 -13.69 -19.03 -1.18
CA SER A 72 -13.28 -18.39 0.07
C SER A 72 -12.34 -19.27 0.89
N LEU A 73 -11.59 -18.66 1.81
CA LEU A 73 -10.75 -19.37 2.78
C LEU A 73 -11.54 -20.42 3.56
N SER A 74 -12.80 -20.11 3.91
CA SER A 74 -13.70 -21.04 4.59
C SER A 74 -14.07 -22.27 3.76
N GLU A 75 -14.28 -22.10 2.45
CA GLU A 75 -14.61 -23.22 1.54
C GLU A 75 -13.38 -24.05 1.18
N MET A 76 -12.20 -23.44 1.27
CA MET A 76 -10.91 -24.12 1.11
C MET A 76 -10.42 -24.78 2.40
N GLU A 77 -11.07 -24.51 3.54
CA GLU A 77 -10.63 -24.93 4.87
C GLU A 77 -9.19 -24.51 5.20
N THR A 78 -8.75 -23.38 4.64
CA THR A 78 -7.42 -22.79 4.84
C THR A 78 -7.51 -21.40 5.49
N ASP A 79 -6.39 -20.88 5.98
CA ASP A 79 -6.25 -19.47 6.39
C ASP A 79 -5.30 -18.75 5.40
N GLU A 80 -5.14 -17.44 5.58
CA GLU A 80 -4.12 -16.63 4.91
C GLU A 80 -2.71 -17.15 5.22
N SER A 81 -1.78 -17.00 4.27
CA SER A 81 -0.39 -17.42 4.43
C SER A 81 0.29 -16.71 5.61
N GLU A 82 1.13 -17.42 6.36
CA GLU A 82 1.92 -16.81 7.42
C GLU A 82 3.05 -15.92 6.88
N GLY A 83 3.54 -16.23 5.68
CA GLY A 83 4.66 -15.53 5.03
C GLY A 83 4.25 -14.55 3.93
N ASP A 84 2.97 -14.50 3.56
CA ASP A 84 2.47 -13.69 2.45
C ASP A 84 1.05 -13.20 2.73
N GLY A 85 0.60 -12.17 2.01
CA GLY A 85 -0.72 -11.57 2.18
C GLY A 85 -0.73 -10.30 3.04
N ALA A 86 -1.93 -9.76 3.25
CA ALA A 86 -2.18 -8.52 3.96
C ALA A 86 -1.74 -8.57 5.42
N LEU A 87 -1.98 -9.68 6.14
CA LEU A 87 -1.59 -9.79 7.55
C LEU A 87 -0.08 -9.90 7.73
N ALA A 88 0.58 -10.77 6.97
CA ALA A 88 2.04 -10.91 6.99
C ALA A 88 2.72 -9.57 6.67
N THR A 89 2.18 -8.84 5.68
CA THR A 89 2.62 -7.49 5.31
C THR A 89 2.52 -6.52 6.48
N VAL A 90 1.34 -6.39 7.11
CA VAL A 90 1.13 -5.45 8.23
C VAL A 90 2.04 -5.77 9.41
N ILE A 91 2.21 -7.06 9.72
CA ILE A 91 3.11 -7.51 10.78
C ILE A 91 4.55 -7.09 10.47
N GLY A 92 5.01 -7.29 9.23
CA GLY A 92 6.33 -6.83 8.79
C GLY A 92 6.53 -5.32 8.97
N VAL A 93 5.54 -4.51 8.58
CA VAL A 93 5.57 -3.05 8.78
C VAL A 93 5.63 -2.70 10.27
N LEU A 94 4.80 -3.33 11.11
CA LEU A 94 4.79 -3.07 12.56
C LEU A 94 6.13 -3.41 13.23
N LYS A 95 6.73 -4.56 12.88
CA LYS A 95 8.06 -4.96 13.37
C LYS A 95 9.13 -3.95 12.96
N ARG A 96 9.06 -3.46 11.73
CA ARG A 96 10.00 -2.46 11.20
C ARG A 96 9.86 -1.11 11.91
N VAL A 97 8.62 -0.65 12.11
CA VAL A 97 8.33 0.55 12.91
C VAL A 97 8.89 0.39 14.32
N HIS A 98 8.64 -0.75 14.97
CA HIS A 98 9.14 -1.01 16.31
C HIS A 98 10.67 -0.99 16.36
N THR A 99 11.33 -1.63 15.40
CA THR A 99 12.80 -1.66 15.34
C THR A 99 13.38 -0.25 15.22
N ILE A 100 12.88 0.55 14.28
CA ILE A 100 13.35 1.93 14.07
C ILE A 100 13.05 2.79 15.31
N PHE A 101 11.88 2.62 15.91
CA PHE A 101 11.44 3.48 17.02
C PHE A 101 12.12 3.11 18.36
N PHE A 102 12.38 1.83 18.63
CA PHE A 102 12.84 1.35 19.93
C PHE A 102 14.27 0.80 19.95
N HIS A 103 14.86 0.43 18.81
CA HIS A 103 16.14 -0.28 18.76
C HIS A 103 17.22 0.45 17.96
N ASP A 104 16.93 1.60 17.36
CA ASP A 104 17.96 2.34 16.63
C ASP A 104 18.92 3.05 17.61
N GLU A 105 20.06 2.40 17.86
CA GLU A 105 21.21 2.93 18.61
C GLU A 105 21.93 4.08 17.86
N LEU A 106 21.65 4.27 16.56
CA LEU A 106 22.20 5.36 15.75
C LEU A 106 21.72 6.75 16.19
N ALA A 107 20.59 6.80 16.90
CA ALA A 107 20.12 7.99 17.59
C ALA A 107 20.83 8.12 18.94
N GLY A 108 22.04 8.70 18.93
CA GLY A 108 22.63 9.31 20.12
C GLY A 108 21.53 10.08 20.87
N GLY A 109 21.45 9.89 22.19
CA GLY A 109 20.24 9.92 23.03
C GLY A 109 19.26 11.11 22.97
N ASP A 110 19.50 12.11 22.11
CA ASP A 110 18.63 13.25 21.83
C ASP A 110 17.69 13.04 20.61
N ILE A 111 18.07 12.21 19.63
CA ILE A 111 17.31 12.07 18.36
C ILE A 111 16.04 11.22 18.53
N ARG A 112 15.94 10.39 19.58
CA ARG A 112 14.73 9.62 19.92
C ARG A 112 13.52 10.51 20.21
N GLN A 113 13.73 11.78 20.59
CA GLN A 113 12.65 12.75 20.77
C GLN A 113 12.18 13.39 19.45
N ILE A 114 12.96 13.29 18.37
CA ILE A 114 12.67 13.95 17.08
C ILE A 114 11.82 13.04 16.17
N PHE A 115 12.02 11.72 16.24
CA PHE A 115 11.27 10.77 15.43
C PHE A 115 9.91 10.45 16.06
N PHE A 116 8.87 11.14 15.60
CA PHE A 116 7.48 10.77 15.91
C PHE A 116 6.99 9.65 14.97
N LEU A 117 6.12 8.77 15.47
CA LEU A 117 5.50 7.66 14.72
C LEU A 117 5.08 8.00 13.26
N PRO A 118 4.36 9.10 12.98
CA PRO A 118 3.99 9.43 11.59
C PRO A 118 5.20 9.70 10.67
N MET A 119 6.33 10.15 11.20
CA MET A 119 7.57 10.33 10.43
C MET A 119 8.18 8.98 10.04
N VAL A 120 8.23 8.03 10.99
CA VAL A 120 8.72 6.66 10.74
C VAL A 120 7.84 5.95 9.70
N LEU A 121 6.52 6.06 9.81
CA LEU A 121 5.59 5.47 8.83
C LEU A 121 5.76 6.10 7.44
N LYS A 122 5.91 7.42 7.36
CA LYS A 122 6.18 8.12 6.08
C LYS A 122 7.51 7.69 5.48
N MET A 123 8.55 7.50 6.30
CA MET A 123 9.86 7.03 5.85
C MET A 123 9.77 5.63 5.25
N ILE A 124 9.25 4.66 6.00
CA ILE A 124 9.07 3.28 5.50
C ILE A 124 8.23 3.26 4.22
N ARG A 125 7.16 4.08 4.15
CA ARG A 125 6.29 4.13 2.97
C ARG A 125 7.01 4.68 1.74
N LYS A 126 7.88 5.69 1.91
CA LYS A 126 8.62 6.31 0.79
C LYS A 126 9.63 5.39 0.12
N GLU A 127 10.05 4.33 0.79
CA GLU A 127 10.99 3.37 0.20
C GLU A 127 10.32 2.47 -0.84
N VAL A 128 8.98 2.40 -0.86
CA VAL A 128 8.24 1.44 -1.68
C VAL A 128 8.46 1.68 -3.18
N LEU A 129 8.36 2.93 -3.62
CA LEU A 129 8.56 3.35 -5.02
C LEU A 129 9.72 4.35 -5.16
N GLU A 130 10.67 4.32 -4.23
CA GLU A 130 11.88 5.13 -4.32
C GLU A 130 12.59 4.90 -5.66
N GLY A 131 13.07 5.98 -6.27
CA GLY A 131 13.70 5.96 -7.61
C GLY A 131 12.73 5.82 -8.79
N CYS A 132 11.42 5.65 -8.56
CA CYS A 132 10.45 5.61 -9.65
C CYS A 132 10.04 7.03 -10.06
N LYS A 133 10.27 7.40 -11.33
CA LYS A 133 9.65 8.57 -11.96
C LYS A 133 8.44 8.15 -12.79
N ILE A 134 7.26 8.65 -12.41
CA ILE A 134 5.95 8.22 -12.93
C ILE A 134 5.29 9.33 -13.73
N ILE A 135 4.73 8.98 -14.89
CA ILE A 135 3.85 9.84 -15.67
C ILE A 135 2.50 9.16 -15.89
N PHE A 136 1.41 9.93 -15.79
CA PHE A 136 0.06 9.43 -16.02
C PHE A 136 -0.41 9.76 -17.44
N SER A 137 -1.06 8.79 -18.09
CA SER A 137 -1.61 8.90 -19.45
C SER A 137 -3.11 8.60 -19.46
N ARG A 138 -3.93 9.65 -19.64
CA ARG A 138 -5.41 9.58 -19.65
C ARG A 138 -6.05 8.87 -18.45
N VAL A 139 -5.36 8.83 -17.32
CA VAL A 139 -5.91 8.32 -16.06
C VAL A 139 -6.84 9.35 -15.41
N PHE A 140 -6.66 10.63 -15.74
CA PHE A 140 -7.43 11.74 -15.19
C PHE A 140 -8.18 12.49 -16.31
N PRO A 141 -9.34 13.12 -16.01
CA PRO A 141 -10.03 13.99 -16.96
C PRO A 141 -9.12 15.16 -17.43
N THR A 142 -9.25 15.57 -18.69
CA THR A 142 -8.35 16.51 -19.39
C THR A 142 -8.25 17.91 -18.78
N HIS A 143 -9.12 18.25 -17.81
CA HIS A 143 -9.14 19.55 -17.11
C HIS A 143 -9.06 19.41 -15.58
N PHE A 144 -8.74 18.23 -15.07
CA PHE A 144 -8.63 18.00 -13.63
C PHE A 144 -7.24 18.38 -13.11
N PRO A 145 -7.12 19.05 -11.95
CA PRO A 145 -5.82 19.30 -11.32
C PRO A 145 -5.17 17.97 -10.91
N THR A 146 -4.29 17.44 -11.77
CA THR A 146 -3.70 16.09 -11.68
C THR A 146 -2.98 15.84 -10.34
N ARG A 147 -2.28 16.85 -9.81
CA ARG A 147 -1.58 16.79 -8.50
C ARG A 147 -2.52 16.62 -7.31
N GLN A 148 -3.80 16.95 -7.45
CA GLN A 148 -4.79 16.78 -6.39
C GLN A 148 -5.41 15.38 -6.41
N HIS A 149 -5.21 14.62 -7.49
CA HIS A 149 -5.78 13.30 -7.66
C HIS A 149 -5.22 12.31 -6.64
N GLN A 150 -6.07 11.42 -6.10
CA GLN A 150 -5.67 10.47 -5.06
C GLN A 150 -4.54 9.55 -5.50
N LEU A 151 -4.62 9.02 -6.72
CA LEU A 151 -3.58 8.15 -7.28
C LEU A 151 -2.21 8.85 -7.39
N TRP A 152 -2.18 10.14 -7.72
CA TRP A 152 -0.94 10.94 -7.74
C TRP A 152 -0.35 11.04 -6.33
N LYS A 153 -1.19 11.38 -5.35
CA LYS A 153 -0.79 11.48 -3.95
C LYS A 153 -0.29 10.14 -3.40
N MET A 154 -0.93 9.03 -3.77
CA MET A 154 -0.50 7.69 -3.37
C MET A 154 0.90 7.38 -3.89
N ALA A 155 1.17 7.65 -5.17
CA ALA A 155 2.50 7.47 -5.75
C ALA A 155 3.59 8.30 -5.03
N GLU A 156 3.33 9.58 -4.76
CA GLU A 156 4.27 10.44 -4.02
C GLU A 156 4.45 9.99 -2.56
N GLN A 157 3.39 9.52 -1.91
CA GLN A 157 3.47 8.94 -0.56
C GLN A 157 4.32 7.68 -0.50
N LEU A 158 4.35 6.92 -1.61
CA LEU A 158 5.22 5.75 -1.78
C LEU A 158 6.65 6.13 -2.20
N GLY A 159 6.95 7.42 -2.34
CA GLY A 159 8.29 7.93 -2.67
C GLY A 159 8.61 8.04 -4.16
N ALA A 160 7.62 7.83 -5.03
CA ALA A 160 7.79 8.10 -6.46
C ALA A 160 7.83 9.61 -6.74
N THR A 161 8.53 9.99 -7.80
CA THR A 161 8.48 11.33 -8.38
C THR A 161 7.48 11.37 -9.52
N CYS A 162 6.36 12.08 -9.34
CA CYS A 162 5.35 12.21 -10.38
C CYS A 162 5.63 13.45 -11.27
N THR A 163 5.55 13.27 -12.59
CA THR A 163 5.75 14.35 -13.57
C THR A 163 4.58 14.44 -14.55
N VAL A 164 4.38 15.63 -15.12
CA VAL A 164 3.44 15.86 -16.24
C VAL A 164 4.16 15.85 -17.58
N ASP A 165 5.45 16.20 -17.55
CA ASP A 165 6.33 16.30 -18.71
C ASP A 165 6.96 14.94 -18.99
N LEU A 166 6.99 14.61 -20.29
CA LEU A 166 7.58 13.38 -20.79
C LEU A 166 9.07 13.64 -21.07
N ASP A 167 9.95 12.90 -20.40
CA ASP A 167 11.39 12.95 -20.60
C ASP A 167 12.01 11.56 -20.37
N ASP A 168 13.29 11.40 -20.74
CA ASP A 168 13.99 10.11 -20.70
C ASP A 168 14.21 9.57 -19.29
N SER A 169 14.11 10.41 -18.25
CA SER A 169 14.22 9.97 -16.86
C SER A 169 12.92 9.32 -16.35
N VAL A 170 11.83 9.37 -17.12
CA VAL A 170 10.61 8.62 -16.80
C VAL A 170 10.90 7.12 -16.80
N THR A 171 10.48 6.45 -15.74
CA THR A 171 10.66 5.01 -15.53
C THR A 171 9.36 4.24 -15.82
N HIS A 172 8.21 4.82 -15.43
CA HIS A 172 6.91 4.18 -15.54
C HIS A 172 5.89 5.12 -16.19
N VAL A 173 5.11 4.56 -17.11
CA VAL A 173 3.90 5.18 -17.67
C VAL A 173 2.70 4.45 -17.11
N VAL A 174 1.83 5.18 -16.41
CA VAL A 174 0.60 4.64 -15.84
C VAL A 174 -0.55 4.97 -16.77
N ALA A 175 -1.20 3.94 -17.31
CA ALA A 175 -2.28 4.08 -18.29
C ALA A 175 -3.31 2.95 -18.17
N THR A 176 -4.51 3.17 -18.70
CA THR A 176 -5.53 2.11 -18.84
C THR A 176 -5.58 1.53 -20.26
N ASN A 177 -4.93 2.18 -21.23
CA ASN A 177 -4.90 1.76 -22.63
C ASN A 177 -3.50 1.98 -23.23
N ALA A 178 -3.00 0.98 -23.95
CA ALA A 178 -1.69 0.97 -24.59
C ALA A 178 -1.62 1.77 -25.92
N GLY A 179 -2.75 2.09 -26.56
CA GLY A 179 -2.79 2.72 -27.89
C GLY A 179 -2.53 4.23 -27.93
N ILE A 180 -2.35 4.88 -26.78
CA ILE A 180 -2.22 6.33 -26.66
C ILE A 180 -0.75 6.76 -26.77
N GLU A 181 -0.50 7.99 -27.22
CA GLU A 181 0.84 8.57 -27.44
C GLU A 181 1.88 8.25 -26.35
N LYS A 182 1.60 8.56 -25.07
CA LYS A 182 2.53 8.27 -23.95
C LYS A 182 2.74 6.77 -23.72
N SER A 183 1.73 5.95 -23.94
CA SER A 183 1.83 4.50 -23.83
C SER A 183 2.67 3.91 -24.97
N ARG A 184 2.49 4.41 -26.21
CA ARG A 184 3.31 4.03 -27.37
C ARG A 184 4.77 4.46 -27.19
N TRP A 185 5.01 5.64 -26.64
CA TRP A 185 6.34 6.09 -26.27
C TRP A 185 6.99 5.15 -25.24
N ALA A 186 6.24 4.74 -24.21
CA ALA A 186 6.75 3.81 -23.20
C ALA A 186 7.24 2.51 -23.83
N VAL A 187 6.44 1.93 -24.74
CA VAL A 187 6.80 0.69 -25.45
C VAL A 187 8.04 0.90 -26.33
N LYS A 188 8.10 2.02 -27.06
CA LYS A 188 9.24 2.35 -27.94
C LYS A 188 10.55 2.50 -27.15
N GLU A 189 10.51 3.25 -26.05
CA GLU A 189 11.67 3.55 -25.20
C GLU A 189 11.91 2.48 -24.12
N LYS A 190 11.21 1.34 -24.21
CA LYS A 190 11.31 0.20 -23.26
C LYS A 190 11.10 0.60 -21.80
N LYS A 191 10.22 1.57 -21.55
CA LYS A 191 9.76 1.97 -20.22
C LYS A 191 8.62 1.07 -19.75
N LEU A 192 8.41 1.02 -18.44
CA LEU A 192 7.40 0.16 -17.83
C LEU A 192 6.00 0.77 -18.03
N LEU A 193 5.13 0.06 -18.76
CA LEU A 193 3.74 0.46 -18.99
C LEU A 193 2.82 -0.34 -18.06
N VAL A 194 2.28 0.32 -17.04
CA VAL A 194 1.51 -0.33 -15.96
C VAL A 194 0.12 0.26 -15.79
N HIS A 195 -0.82 -0.56 -15.32
CA HIS A 195 -2.16 -0.17 -14.98
C HIS A 195 -2.18 0.60 -13.64
N PRO A 196 -3.07 1.60 -13.42
CA PRO A 196 -3.25 2.31 -12.14
C PRO A 196 -3.28 1.41 -10.89
N ARG A 197 -3.84 0.21 -11.03
CA ARG A 197 -3.92 -0.81 -9.98
C ARG A 197 -2.56 -1.23 -9.42
N TRP A 198 -1.46 -1.03 -10.15
CA TRP A 198 -0.11 -1.27 -9.67
C TRP A 198 0.27 -0.35 -8.51
N ILE A 199 -0.05 0.95 -8.61
CA ILE A 199 0.18 1.92 -7.52
C ILE A 199 -0.72 1.58 -6.34
N GLU A 200 -1.99 1.28 -6.60
CA GLU A 200 -2.95 0.92 -5.54
C GLU A 200 -2.52 -0.33 -4.78
N ALA A 201 -2.17 -1.40 -5.50
CA ALA A 201 -1.67 -2.62 -4.89
C ALA A 201 -0.36 -2.35 -4.12
N SER A 202 0.59 -1.61 -4.71
CA SER A 202 1.84 -1.26 -4.01
C SER A 202 1.60 -0.47 -2.72
N TYR A 203 0.57 0.38 -2.73
CA TYR A 203 0.16 1.17 -1.58
C TYR A 203 -0.41 0.31 -0.44
N TYR A 204 -1.32 -0.62 -0.75
CA TYR A 204 -1.96 -1.46 0.26
C TYR A 204 -1.06 -2.59 0.77
N PHE A 205 -0.19 -3.12 -0.09
CA PHE A 205 0.78 -4.15 0.28
C PHE A 205 2.10 -3.59 0.82
N TRP A 206 2.25 -2.26 0.94
CA TRP A 206 3.47 -1.62 1.46
C TRP A 206 4.76 -2.15 0.82
N LYS A 207 4.68 -2.52 -0.46
CA LYS A 207 5.72 -3.22 -1.21
C LYS A 207 5.53 -2.98 -2.69
N ARG A 208 6.62 -2.71 -3.41
CA ARG A 208 6.60 -2.57 -4.86
C ARG A 208 6.07 -3.86 -5.48
N GLN A 209 4.93 -3.75 -6.15
CA GLN A 209 4.36 -4.88 -6.84
C GLN A 209 5.11 -5.14 -8.15
N PRO A 210 5.19 -6.40 -8.60
CA PRO A 210 5.80 -6.72 -9.89
C PRO A 210 5.01 -6.06 -11.02
N GLU A 211 5.67 -5.25 -11.83
CA GLU A 211 5.05 -4.47 -12.91
C GLU A 211 4.39 -5.37 -13.97
N GLU A 212 4.94 -6.56 -14.19
CA GLU A 212 4.44 -7.54 -15.15
C GLU A 212 3.01 -7.98 -14.81
N SER A 213 2.68 -8.08 -13.52
CA SER A 213 1.34 -8.47 -13.05
C SER A 213 0.27 -7.39 -13.31
N PHE A 214 0.69 -6.20 -13.71
CA PHE A 214 -0.17 -5.04 -13.98
C PHE A 214 0.08 -4.43 -15.35
N SER A 215 0.68 -5.19 -16.28
CA SER A 215 0.92 -4.71 -17.64
C SER A 215 -0.39 -4.39 -18.36
N VAL A 216 -0.37 -3.34 -19.19
CA VAL A 216 -1.54 -2.94 -19.99
C VAL A 216 -1.49 -3.67 -21.32
N ASP A 217 -2.48 -4.52 -21.57
CA ASP A 217 -2.58 -5.28 -22.83
C ASP A 217 -2.67 -4.34 -24.05
N GLN A 218 -1.94 -4.69 -25.10
CA GLN A 218 -1.99 -3.99 -26.39
C GLN A 218 -3.24 -4.35 -27.22
N LYS A 219 -4.05 -5.32 -26.77
CA LYS A 219 -5.27 -5.78 -27.44
C LYS A 219 -6.50 -5.03 -26.93
N ALA A 220 -6.62 -3.75 -27.24
CA ALA A 220 -7.86 -2.99 -27.05
C ALA A 220 -8.03 -1.93 -28.14
N SER A 221 -7.97 -2.37 -29.39
CA SER A 221 -8.48 -1.64 -30.55
C SER A 221 -8.54 -2.60 -31.74
N SER A 222 -9.61 -3.38 -31.80
CA SER A 222 -10.10 -4.04 -33.01
C SER A 222 -11.58 -3.73 -33.12
#